data_AF-A0A401RV73-F1
#
_entry.id   AF-A0A401RV73-F1
#
_cell.length_a   1.000
_cell.length_b   1.000
_cell.length_c   1.000
_cell.angle_alpha   90.00
_cell.angle_beta   90.00
_cell.angle_gamma   90.00
#
_symmetry.space_group_name_H-M   'P 1'
#
loop_
_entity.id
_entity.type
_entity.pdbx_description
1 polymer ?
#
loop_
_entity_poly.entity_id
_entity_poly.type
_entity_poly.pdbx_seq_one_letter_code
_entity_poly.pdbx_strand_id
1 'polypeptide(L)'
;MFGDVKFVCVGGSAIWMKAFAQFMHTELGLNESDSDLLDICAGTDRYNMYKTGPVFVHKWLDPGTVVIIGTAVDSSFQPKFEQVVLGKIITRSTELDKDRAQELLNCGSEVDDYPVIIGNTMCTYDFYEGNFKKNTQDKLINPI
;
A
#
# COMPACT_ATOMS: atom_id res chain seq x y z
N MET A 1 17.46 0.35 -18.02
CA MET A 1 17.20 0.90 -16.67
C MET A 1 16.51 -0.10 -15.74
N PHE A 2 15.38 -0.71 -16.14
CA PHE A 2 14.56 -1.55 -15.23
C PHE A 2 14.46 -3.06 -15.59
N GLY A 3 15.22 -3.56 -16.56
CA GLY A 3 15.08 -4.97 -17.04
C GLY A 3 15.48 -6.04 -16.01
N ASP A 4 16.12 -5.63 -14.92
CA ASP A 4 16.57 -6.43 -13.80
C ASP A 4 15.57 -6.45 -12.62
N VAL A 5 14.63 -5.51 -12.57
CA VAL A 5 13.66 -5.35 -11.46
C VAL A 5 12.78 -6.59 -11.33
N LYS A 6 12.64 -7.10 -10.10
CA LYS A 6 11.80 -8.27 -9.74
C LYS A 6 10.60 -7.90 -8.86
N PHE A 7 10.72 -6.84 -8.07
CA PHE A 7 9.70 -6.38 -7.14
C PHE A 7 9.55 -4.86 -7.26
N VAL A 8 8.33 -4.37 -7.00
CA VAL A 8 8.01 -2.94 -6.98
C VAL A 8 7.13 -2.70 -5.77
N CYS A 9 7.54 -1.78 -4.89
CA CYS A 9 6.82 -1.45 -3.67
C CYS A 9 6.38 0.01 -3.71
N VAL A 10 5.16 0.26 -3.24
CA VAL A 10 4.44 1.53 -3.44
C VAL A 10 3.75 1.96 -2.15
N GLY A 11 3.82 3.26 -1.85
CA GLY A 11 3.25 3.85 -0.65
C GLY A 11 3.03 5.35 -0.84
N GLY A 12 2.05 5.91 -0.12
CA GLY A 12 1.55 7.28 -0.35
C GLY A 12 2.41 8.42 0.22
N SER A 13 3.62 8.16 0.72
CA SER A 13 4.49 9.18 1.31
C SER A 13 5.93 9.01 0.84
N ALA A 14 6.46 10.04 0.19
CA ALA A 14 7.84 10.12 -0.29
C ALA A 14 8.87 9.85 0.82
N ILE A 15 8.65 10.39 2.01
CA ILE A 15 9.55 10.25 3.16
C ILE A 15 9.61 8.80 3.64
N TRP A 16 8.44 8.15 3.77
CA TRP A 16 8.39 6.73 4.16
C TRP A 16 8.96 5.82 3.07
N MET A 17 8.71 6.12 1.78
CA MET A 17 9.31 5.36 0.68
C MET A 17 10.83 5.56 0.58
N LYS A 18 11.38 6.74 0.91
CA LYS A 18 12.83 6.93 0.99
C LYS A 18 13.43 6.17 2.18
N ALA A 19 12.83 6.27 3.37
CA ALA A 19 13.30 5.54 4.54
C ALA A 19 13.28 4.01 4.33
N PHE A 20 12.21 3.50 3.70
CA PHE A 20 12.13 2.10 3.29
C PHE A 20 13.20 1.72 2.27
N ALA A 21 13.47 2.59 1.29
CA ALA A 21 14.53 2.38 0.30
C ALA A 21 15.92 2.28 0.95
N GLN A 22 16.24 3.17 1.89
CA GLN A 22 17.51 3.17 2.65
C GLN A 22 17.64 1.92 3.53
N PHE A 23 16.56 1.49 4.19
CA PHE A 23 16.50 0.23 4.93
C PHE A 23 16.83 -0.97 4.03
N MET A 24 16.11 -1.14 2.91
CA MET A 24 16.34 -2.26 2.00
C MET A 24 17.72 -2.26 1.33
N HIS A 25 18.33 -1.08 1.13
CA HIS A 25 19.70 -0.98 0.61
C HIS A 25 20.71 -1.57 1.60
N THR A 26 20.49 -1.32 2.90
CA THR A 26 21.30 -1.83 4.01
C THR A 26 21.12 -3.35 4.17
N GLU A 27 19.88 -3.82 4.27
CA GLU A 27 19.56 -5.25 4.47
C GLU A 27 20.04 -6.15 3.34
N LEU A 28 20.05 -5.65 2.09
CA LEU A 28 20.56 -6.40 0.94
C LEU A 28 22.09 -6.38 0.81
N GLY A 29 22.81 -5.81 1.78
CA GLY A 29 24.27 -5.76 1.79
C GLY A 29 24.87 -4.93 0.66
N LEU A 30 24.13 -3.96 0.13
CA LEU A 30 24.58 -3.04 -0.92
C LEU A 30 25.46 -1.95 -0.27
N ASN A 31 26.72 -2.30 -0.04
CA ASN A 31 27.69 -1.51 0.72
C ASN A 31 28.27 -0.32 -0.08
N GLU A 32 27.40 0.49 -0.67
CA GLU A 32 27.71 1.80 -1.25
C GLU A 32 26.92 2.91 -0.52
N SER A 33 27.27 4.17 -0.79
CA SER A 33 26.94 5.31 0.08
C SER A 33 25.46 5.74 0.08
N ASP A 34 25.01 6.27 1.21
CA ASP A 34 23.65 6.84 1.40
C ASP A 34 23.35 8.07 0.49
N SER A 35 24.34 8.52 -0.28
CA SER A 35 24.19 9.51 -1.36
C SER A 35 23.50 8.98 -2.60
N ASP A 36 23.53 7.66 -2.83
CA ASP A 36 23.38 7.10 -4.18
C ASP A 36 21.95 6.63 -4.51
N LEU A 37 21.05 6.69 -3.52
CA LEU A 37 19.60 6.55 -3.69
C LEU A 37 18.95 7.82 -4.27
N LEU A 38 19.29 8.09 -5.53
CA LEU A 38 18.73 9.19 -6.33
C LEU A 38 17.25 8.94 -6.68
N ASP A 39 16.40 9.94 -6.45
CA ASP A 39 14.99 9.92 -6.85
C ASP A 39 14.86 10.05 -8.37
N ILE A 40 14.40 8.96 -9.00
CA ILE A 40 14.23 8.87 -10.46
C ILE A 40 13.17 9.87 -10.97
N CYS A 41 12.27 10.33 -10.10
CA CYS A 41 11.19 11.26 -10.42
C CYS A 41 11.47 12.72 -10.02
N ALA A 42 12.71 13.07 -9.61
CA ALA A 42 13.08 14.40 -9.08
C ALA A 42 12.77 15.63 -9.95
N GLY A 43 12.38 15.44 -11.22
CA GLY A 43 11.84 16.50 -12.09
C GLY A 43 10.34 16.81 -11.88
N THR A 44 9.68 16.12 -10.95
CA THR A 44 8.25 16.28 -10.63
C THR A 44 7.96 16.11 -9.13
N ASP A 45 6.89 16.72 -8.66
CA ASP A 45 6.44 16.74 -7.26
C ASP A 45 5.35 15.69 -6.92
N ARG A 46 4.73 15.09 -7.95
CA ARG A 46 3.55 14.21 -7.79
C ARG A 46 3.88 12.79 -7.35
N TYR A 47 5.09 12.31 -7.60
CA TYR A 47 5.57 10.97 -7.25
C TYR A 47 7.09 11.02 -7.02
N ASN A 48 7.59 10.18 -6.12
CA ASN A 48 9.02 9.95 -5.89
C ASN A 48 9.29 8.45 -6.07
N MET A 49 10.41 8.09 -6.70
CA MET A 49 10.70 6.71 -7.08
C MET A 49 12.14 6.32 -6.78
N TYR A 50 12.30 5.36 -5.87
CA TYR A 50 13.57 4.78 -5.45
C TYR A 50 13.62 3.30 -5.86
N LYS A 51 14.76 2.83 -6.37
CA LYS A 51 14.94 1.44 -6.84
C LYS A 51 15.81 0.65 -5.86
N THR A 52 15.18 -0.04 -4.90
CA THR A 52 15.89 -0.90 -3.93
C THR A 52 14.89 -1.80 -3.19
N GLY A 53 15.15 -3.11 -3.23
CA GLY A 53 14.47 -4.20 -2.48
C GLY A 53 12.94 -4.36 -2.57
N PRO A 54 12.39 -5.32 -1.80
CA PRO A 54 10.94 -5.54 -1.64
C PRO A 54 10.43 -5.39 -0.18
N VAL A 55 9.20 -4.86 0.03
CA VAL A 55 8.16 -5.18 1.07
C VAL A 55 7.18 -4.00 1.37
N PHE A 56 5.93 -4.32 1.75
CA PHE A 56 4.88 -3.48 2.40
C PHE A 56 3.77 -4.44 2.98
N VAL A 57 2.70 -4.12 3.74
CA VAL A 57 1.78 -2.95 3.88
C VAL A 57 1.31 -2.77 5.37
N HIS A 58 0.12 -2.18 5.64
CA HIS A 58 -0.46 -1.78 6.94
C HIS A 58 -1.95 -1.40 6.70
N LYS A 59 -3.01 -1.55 7.54
CA LYS A 59 -3.33 -2.17 8.85
C LYS A 59 -4.89 -2.16 9.02
N TRP A 60 -5.52 -3.07 9.78
CA TRP A 60 -6.87 -2.82 10.40
C TRP A 60 -7.14 -3.51 11.77
N LEU A 61 -6.11 -3.75 12.59
CA LEU A 61 -6.22 -4.44 13.90
C LEU A 61 -5.62 -3.62 15.05
N ASP A 62 -4.99 -4.27 16.05
CA ASP A 62 -4.25 -3.61 17.12
C ASP A 62 -3.19 -2.64 16.57
N PRO A 63 -2.86 -1.52 17.26
CA PRO A 63 -1.85 -0.57 16.82
C PRO A 63 -0.45 -1.17 16.62
N GLY A 64 -0.17 -1.62 15.39
CA GLY A 64 1.09 -2.24 14.99
C GLY A 64 0.90 -3.36 13.94
N THR A 65 -0.24 -4.04 13.95
CA THR A 65 -0.50 -5.23 13.11
C THR A 65 -0.41 -4.95 11.61
N VAL A 66 0.27 -5.82 10.87
CA VAL A 66 0.31 -5.78 9.40
C VAL A 66 -0.84 -6.59 8.80
N VAL A 67 -1.45 -6.06 7.73
CA VAL A 67 -2.48 -6.76 6.94
C VAL A 67 -1.95 -7.00 5.54
N ILE A 68 -1.86 -8.26 5.17
CA ILE A 68 -1.64 -8.71 3.80
C ILE A 68 -3.01 -8.76 3.12
N ILE A 69 -3.15 -8.07 1.99
CA ILE A 69 -4.43 -7.97 1.30
C ILE A 69 -4.66 -9.26 0.50
N GLY A 70 -5.66 -10.05 0.87
CA GLY A 70 -6.10 -11.21 0.08
C GLY A 70 -7.05 -10.84 -1.06
N THR A 71 -7.85 -9.79 -0.88
CA THR A 71 -8.75 -9.22 -1.89
C THR A 71 -9.06 -7.76 -1.54
N ALA A 72 -8.94 -6.86 -2.50
CA ALA A 72 -9.45 -5.50 -2.36
C ALA A 72 -10.95 -5.48 -2.68
N VAL A 73 -11.75 -4.70 -1.97
CA VAL A 73 -13.22 -4.61 -2.17
C VAL A 73 -13.70 -3.18 -2.27
N ASP A 74 -14.83 -2.97 -2.94
CA ASP A 74 -15.50 -1.67 -3.00
C ASP A 74 -16.26 -1.35 -1.69
N SER A 75 -16.91 -0.18 -1.64
CA SER A 75 -17.75 0.23 -0.50
C SER A 75 -19.01 -0.63 -0.29
N SER A 76 -19.33 -1.52 -1.23
CA SER A 76 -20.39 -2.54 -1.13
C SER A 76 -19.82 -3.92 -0.77
N PHE A 77 -18.56 -3.98 -0.33
CA PHE A 77 -17.79 -5.19 0.00
C PHE A 77 -17.65 -6.20 -1.16
N GLN A 78 -17.82 -5.75 -2.40
CA GLN A 78 -17.70 -6.61 -3.59
C GLN A 78 -16.25 -6.64 -4.11
N PRO A 79 -15.75 -7.80 -4.59
CA PRO A 79 -14.40 -7.94 -5.14
C PRO A 79 -14.33 -7.41 -6.58
N LYS A 80 -14.60 -6.10 -6.74
CA LYS A 80 -14.60 -5.42 -8.03
C LYS A 80 -13.97 -4.02 -7.95
N PHE A 81 -13.41 -3.60 -9.08
CA PHE A 81 -13.05 -2.22 -9.37
C PHE A 81 -13.84 -1.75 -10.60
N GLU A 82 -14.43 -0.56 -10.54
CA GLU A 82 -15.24 0.02 -11.62
C GLU A 82 -14.65 1.33 -12.12
N GLN A 83 -14.42 1.41 -13.43
CA GLN A 83 -13.81 2.56 -14.10
C GLN A 83 -14.65 3.01 -15.30
N VAL A 84 -14.86 4.31 -15.45
CA VAL A 84 -15.49 4.87 -16.66
C VAL A 84 -14.45 4.96 -17.78
N VAL A 85 -14.70 4.29 -18.90
CA VAL A 85 -13.89 4.30 -20.12
C VAL A 85 -14.78 4.72 -21.29
N LEU A 86 -14.50 5.90 -21.88
CA LEU A 86 -15.29 6.48 -22.98
C LEU A 86 -16.81 6.50 -22.69
N GLY A 87 -17.18 6.88 -21.46
CA GLY A 87 -18.58 6.96 -21.01
C GLY A 87 -19.23 5.61 -20.64
N LYS A 88 -18.50 4.49 -20.72
CA LYS A 88 -19.00 3.16 -20.31
C LYS A 88 -18.34 2.71 -19.02
N ILE A 89 -19.10 2.12 -18.10
CA ILE A 89 -18.55 1.48 -16.90
C ILE A 89 -17.89 0.17 -17.31
N ILE A 90 -16.63 -0.02 -16.90
CA ILE A 90 -15.85 -1.25 -17.06
C ILE A 90 -15.52 -1.78 -15.67
N THR A 91 -16.03 -2.98 -15.36
CA THR A 91 -15.77 -3.68 -14.11
C THR A 91 -14.59 -4.65 -14.26
N ARG A 92 -13.75 -4.78 -13.23
CA ARG A 92 -12.59 -5.69 -13.17
C ARG A 92 -12.57 -6.41 -11.82
N SER A 93 -12.07 -7.66 -11.79
CA SER A 93 -11.81 -8.37 -10.52
C SER A 93 -10.67 -7.72 -9.74
N THR A 94 -10.72 -7.84 -8.42
CA THR A 94 -9.73 -7.35 -7.45
C THR A 94 -9.24 -8.44 -6.48
N GLU A 95 -9.46 -9.72 -6.84
CA GLU A 95 -8.76 -10.84 -6.20
C GLU A 95 -7.24 -10.72 -6.42
N LEU A 96 -6.46 -11.03 -5.38
CA LEU A 96 -5.00 -11.04 -5.43
C LEU A 96 -4.45 -12.47 -5.38
N ASP A 97 -3.17 -12.62 -5.69
CA ASP A 97 -2.47 -13.91 -5.70
C ASP A 97 -2.41 -14.49 -4.27
N LYS A 98 -3.09 -15.64 -4.09
CA LYS A 98 -3.29 -16.30 -2.78
C LYS A 98 -2.02 -17.00 -2.30
N ASP A 99 -1.19 -17.49 -3.23
CA ASP A 99 0.07 -18.15 -2.90
C ASP A 99 1.10 -17.11 -2.46
N ARG A 100 1.20 -15.97 -3.18
CA ARG A 100 1.99 -14.81 -2.75
C ARG A 100 1.53 -14.24 -1.40
N ALA A 101 0.22 -14.20 -1.15
CA ALA A 101 -0.30 -13.74 0.15
C ALA A 101 0.11 -14.69 1.30
N GLN A 102 0.11 -16.00 1.07
CA GLN A 102 0.58 -16.98 2.06
C GLN A 102 2.10 -16.95 2.25
N GLU A 103 2.88 -16.76 1.18
CA GLU A 103 4.34 -16.54 1.28
C GLU A 103 4.67 -15.35 2.18
N LEU A 104 4.00 -14.21 1.97
CA LEU A 104 4.16 -13.02 2.82
C LEU A 104 3.73 -13.26 4.27
N LEU A 105 2.69 -14.07 4.51
CA LEU A 105 2.24 -14.41 5.86
C LEU A 105 3.26 -15.30 6.58
N ASN A 106 3.91 -16.22 5.86
CA ASN A 106 4.98 -17.05 6.40
C ASN A 106 6.19 -16.18 6.80
N CYS A 107 6.65 -15.27 5.94
CA CYS A 107 7.71 -14.31 6.29
C CYS A 107 7.30 -13.42 7.48
N GLY A 108 6.03 -13.04 7.58
CA GLY A 108 5.49 -12.32 8.74
C GLY A 108 5.59 -13.11 10.06
N SER A 109 5.49 -14.45 10.01
CA SER A 109 5.64 -15.31 11.19
C SER A 109 7.09 -15.54 11.65
N GLU A 110 8.08 -15.04 10.89
CA GLU A 110 9.50 -15.04 11.28
C GLU A 110 9.88 -13.77 12.08
N VAL A 111 8.95 -12.81 12.25
CA VAL A 111 9.16 -11.51 12.90
C VAL A 111 8.19 -11.35 14.09
N ASP A 112 8.71 -11.49 15.31
CA ASP A 112 7.91 -11.52 16.56
C ASP A 112 7.53 -10.10 17.09
N ASP A 113 7.93 -9.02 16.37
CA ASP A 113 7.71 -7.62 16.78
C ASP A 113 6.26 -7.14 16.59
N TYR A 114 5.50 -7.74 15.67
CA TYR A 114 4.12 -7.34 15.36
C TYR A 114 3.32 -8.49 14.74
N PRO A 115 2.01 -8.63 15.04
CA PRO A 115 1.20 -9.66 14.41
C PRO A 115 0.96 -9.35 12.93
N VAL A 116 0.76 -10.40 12.13
CA VAL A 116 0.51 -10.34 10.69
C VAL A 116 -0.69 -11.23 10.35
N ILE A 117 -1.64 -10.74 9.55
CA ILE A 117 -2.76 -11.55 9.04
C ILE A 117 -3.00 -11.32 7.54
N ILE A 118 -3.71 -12.24 6.90
CA ILE A 118 -4.36 -12.01 5.60
C ILE A 118 -5.79 -11.49 5.83
N GLY A 119 -6.23 -10.48 5.08
CA GLY A 119 -7.58 -9.93 5.17
C GLY A 119 -8.06 -9.22 3.91
N ASN A 120 -9.36 -8.92 3.86
CA ASN A 120 -9.94 -8.08 2.80
C ASN A 120 -9.76 -6.61 3.15
N THR A 121 -9.48 -5.76 2.17
CA THR A 121 -9.30 -4.31 2.35
C THR A 121 -10.31 -3.54 1.52
N MET A 122 -11.14 -2.70 2.16
CA MET A 122 -12.02 -1.78 1.46
C MET A 122 -11.22 -0.63 0.85
N CYS A 123 -11.47 -0.33 -0.42
CA CYS A 123 -10.93 0.84 -1.11
C CYS A 123 -12.01 1.90 -1.31
N THR A 124 -11.69 3.15 -0.95
CA THR A 124 -12.62 4.29 -0.90
C THR A 124 -12.09 5.45 -1.72
N TYR A 125 -12.95 6.14 -2.47
CA TYR A 125 -12.55 7.32 -3.24
C TYR A 125 -12.40 8.60 -2.41
N ASP A 126 -12.95 8.63 -1.19
CA ASP A 126 -12.77 9.73 -0.23
C ASP A 126 -12.35 9.21 1.16
N PHE A 127 -11.54 10.02 1.86
CA PHE A 127 -10.96 9.70 3.16
C PHE A 127 -11.90 9.96 4.35
N TYR A 128 -12.92 10.82 4.20
CA TYR A 128 -13.82 11.22 5.28
C TYR A 128 -15.18 10.50 5.16
N GLU A 129 -16.03 10.94 4.25
CA GLU A 129 -17.36 10.41 3.98
C GLU A 129 -17.26 8.92 3.59
N GLY A 130 -16.36 8.61 2.66
CA GLY A 130 -16.14 7.24 2.17
C GLY A 130 -15.64 6.25 3.24
N ASN A 131 -15.09 6.75 4.35
CA ASN A 131 -14.63 5.96 5.50
C ASN A 131 -15.51 6.16 6.75
N PHE A 132 -16.67 6.83 6.62
CA PHE A 132 -17.56 7.18 7.73
C PHE A 132 -16.89 8.00 8.86
N LYS A 133 -15.78 8.69 8.58
CA LYS A 133 -15.07 9.54 9.56
C LYS A 133 -15.77 10.88 9.68
N LYS A 134 -16.42 11.12 10.82
CA LYS A 134 -17.04 12.42 11.12
C LYS A 134 -16.03 13.56 11.01
N ASN A 135 -16.24 14.45 10.05
CA ASN A 135 -15.52 15.72 9.94
C ASN A 135 -16.15 16.79 10.87
N THR A 136 -15.58 17.99 10.91
CA THR A 136 -16.06 19.06 11.80
C THR A 136 -17.42 19.66 11.37
N GLN A 137 -17.77 19.59 10.08
CA GLN A 137 -19.03 20.09 9.52
C GLN A 137 -20.21 19.12 9.73
N ASP A 138 -19.96 17.81 9.80
CA ASP A 138 -21.01 16.80 10.05
C ASP A 138 -21.77 17.04 11.36
N LYS A 139 -21.11 17.68 12.34
CA LYS A 139 -21.71 18.12 13.62
C LYS A 139 -22.80 19.19 13.46
N LEU A 140 -22.85 19.87 12.32
CA LEU A 140 -23.83 20.93 12.01
C LEU A 140 -25.05 20.40 11.26
N ILE A 141 -24.94 19.25 10.59
CA ILE A 141 -25.96 18.73 9.66
C ILE A 141 -26.92 17.75 10.36
N ASN A 142 -26.45 16.99 11.35
CA ASN A 142 -27.29 16.15 12.21
C ASN A 142 -26.83 16.21 13.68
N PRO A 143 -27.34 17.15 14.50
CA PRO A 143 -27.23 17.05 15.94
C PRO A 143 -28.07 15.88 16.47
N ILE A 144 -27.49 15.11 17.39
CA ILE A 144 -28.17 14.12 18.25
C ILE A 144 -28.13 14.70 19.67
#